data_AF-A0A815I342-F1
#
_entry.id   AF-A0A815I342-F1
#
_cell.length_a   1.000
_cell.length_b   1.000
_cell.length_c   1.000
_cell.angle_alpha   90.00
_cell.angle_beta   90.00
_cell.angle_gamma   90.00
#
_symmetry.space_group_name_H-M   'P 1'
#
loop_
_entity.id
_entity.type
_entity.pdbx_description
1 polymer ?
#
loop_
_entity_poly.entity_id
_entity_poly.type
_entity_poly.pdbx_seq_one_letter_code
_entity_poly.pdbx_strand_id
1 'polypeptide(L)'
;MAFQEGRSVYIYYFVVLLLSLGAFYSISSFFNLFVLYYHYTHAPHPKFIMLPQRRLAIYTHIISGVTEFITCWIAFVTGNERIATIASLAAIVGHVSSAYYQTSIVFVAKALMVSGYLFAISLHLFCALNLYFAPSSVYWLLNMFLVHNIYVWCRVFYFFYGFVGLFKDTLYTNSILTSGLILFPAVLGVSANMLFLGYVALSIVLYFAIVQPNQEERVRFVSERTRDLLVNSSVHKAWINEKIRIAKLAKDEELTDRQQAKLVFDQLDYNKNGTLDYDEVCCLLKEWAAAEGLMKRFSTWSKKGDIHFNIFYNNIWRLGTTSVTHRKKGDEKQGLARAKFVFDNLDHDQSGFIDLPELQKLLIQWGLPDNEVDDYLAYDDDKRLSFEEFYQNLQPIWEFAFENMGVANAGDVTTPPKHNHSE
;
A
#
# COMPACT_ATOMS: atom_id res chain seq x y z
N MET A 1 7.12 -57.52 15.11
CA MET A 1 7.35 -57.06 13.72
C MET A 1 6.55 -55.80 13.39
N ALA A 2 5.21 -55.76 13.55
CA ALA A 2 4.39 -54.56 13.29
C ALA A 2 4.83 -53.26 14.03
N PHE A 3 5.37 -53.37 15.25
CA PHE A 3 5.85 -52.21 16.03
C PHE A 3 7.22 -51.67 15.57
N GLN A 4 8.03 -52.49 14.90
CA GLN A 4 9.31 -52.07 14.32
C GLN A 4 9.11 -51.45 12.92
N GLU A 5 8.18 -51.99 12.13
CA GLU A 5 7.79 -51.41 10.84
C GLU A 5 7.19 -50.01 11.00
N GLY A 6 6.33 -49.80 12.02
CA GLY A 6 5.80 -48.48 12.33
C GLY A 6 6.90 -47.44 12.63
N ARG A 7 7.91 -47.79 13.45
CA ARG A 7 9.03 -46.88 13.77
C ARG A 7 9.86 -46.49 12.55
N SER A 8 10.15 -47.43 11.65
CA SER A 8 10.90 -47.11 10.42
C SER A 8 10.12 -46.19 9.49
N VAL A 9 8.79 -46.36 9.42
CA VAL A 9 7.91 -45.48 8.63
C VAL A 9 7.88 -44.06 9.21
N TYR A 10 7.75 -43.91 10.53
CA TYR A 10 7.81 -42.59 11.18
C TYR A 10 9.17 -41.90 11.01
N ILE A 11 10.28 -42.63 11.14
CA ILE A 11 11.63 -42.09 10.93
C ILE A 11 11.79 -41.63 9.48
N TYR A 12 11.31 -42.40 8.50
CA TYR A 12 11.35 -42.02 7.09
C TYR A 12 10.57 -40.73 6.81
N TYR A 13 9.31 -40.64 7.26
CA TYR A 13 8.51 -39.42 7.10
C TYR A 13 9.12 -38.21 7.80
N PHE A 14 9.71 -38.41 8.98
CA PHE A 14 10.39 -37.35 9.72
C PHE A 14 11.64 -36.83 8.98
N VAL A 15 12.45 -37.73 8.41
CA VAL A 15 13.64 -37.35 7.64
C VAL A 15 13.25 -36.64 6.34
N VAL A 16 12.25 -37.16 5.61
CA VAL A 16 11.74 -36.53 4.37
C VAL A 16 11.17 -35.14 4.68
N LEU A 17 10.42 -35.00 5.78
CA LEU A 17 9.90 -33.71 6.23
C LEU A 17 11.03 -32.73 6.51
N LEU A 18 12.04 -33.13 7.29
CA LEU A 18 13.20 -32.27 7.59
C LEU A 18 13.98 -31.86 6.34
N LEU A 19 14.18 -32.77 5.39
CA LEU A 19 14.83 -32.46 4.12
C LEU A 19 14.01 -31.47 3.28
N SER A 20 12.69 -31.67 3.21
CA SER A 20 11.79 -30.76 2.50
C SER A 20 11.76 -29.36 3.13
N LEU A 21 11.74 -29.28 4.46
CA LEU A 21 11.81 -28.02 5.20
C LEU A 21 13.17 -27.34 5.02
N GLY A 22 14.27 -28.11 5.02
CA GLY A 22 15.62 -27.60 4.75
C GLY A 22 15.77 -27.02 3.34
N ALA A 23 15.20 -27.68 2.32
CA ALA A 23 15.18 -27.13 0.95
C ALA A 23 14.36 -25.82 0.89
N PHE A 24 13.19 -25.80 1.53
CA PHE A 24 12.33 -24.62 1.58
C PHE A 24 12.99 -23.46 2.32
N TYR A 25 13.75 -23.77 3.37
CA TYR A 25 14.56 -22.82 4.14
C TYR A 25 15.65 -22.17 3.25
N SER A 26 16.38 -22.97 2.47
CA SER A 26 17.39 -22.45 1.53
C SER A 26 16.78 -21.57 0.43
N ILE A 27 15.67 -22.01 -0.19
CA ILE A 27 14.98 -21.25 -1.24
C ILE A 27 14.45 -19.92 -0.70
N SER A 28 13.79 -19.95 0.47
CA SER A 28 13.26 -18.76 1.13
C SER A 28 14.37 -17.74 1.40
N SER A 29 15.55 -18.23 1.81
CA SER A 29 16.72 -17.37 2.09
C SER A 29 17.26 -16.68 0.86
N PHE A 30 17.35 -17.39 -0.26
CA PHE A 30 17.76 -16.81 -1.54
C PHE A 30 16.83 -15.66 -1.95
N PHE A 31 15.51 -15.86 -1.86
CA PHE A 31 14.55 -14.81 -2.16
C PHE A 31 14.58 -13.66 -1.15
N ASN A 32 14.88 -13.93 0.12
CA ASN A 32 14.99 -12.89 1.13
C ASN A 32 16.15 -11.92 0.81
N LEU A 33 17.30 -12.44 0.36
CA LEU A 33 18.42 -11.60 -0.11
C LEU A 33 18.02 -10.69 -1.28
N PHE A 34 17.22 -11.20 -2.23
CA PHE A 34 16.72 -10.39 -3.35
C PHE A 34 15.77 -9.28 -2.87
N VAL A 35 14.84 -9.60 -1.96
CA VAL A 35 13.89 -8.64 -1.40
C VAL A 35 14.60 -7.56 -0.57
N LEU A 36 15.60 -7.95 0.23
CA LEU A 36 16.43 -7.00 0.99
C LEU A 36 17.23 -6.09 0.05
N TYR A 37 17.84 -6.65 -1.00
CA TYR A 37 18.54 -5.86 -2.01
C TYR A 37 17.60 -4.85 -2.69
N TYR A 38 16.39 -5.27 -3.07
CA TYR A 38 15.39 -4.39 -3.65
C TYR A 38 15.03 -3.24 -2.70
N HIS A 39 14.75 -3.53 -1.42
CA HIS A 39 14.42 -2.51 -0.43
C HIS A 39 15.59 -1.59 -0.07
N TYR A 40 16.83 -2.03 -0.22
CA TYR A 40 18.01 -1.18 -0.03
C TYR A 40 18.27 -0.24 -1.22
N THR A 41 17.83 -0.64 -2.42
CA THR A 41 18.11 0.09 -3.66
C THR A 41 16.97 0.99 -4.15
N HIS A 42 15.78 0.88 -3.55
CA HIS A 42 14.60 1.65 -3.93
C HIS A 42 14.08 2.47 -2.75
N ALA A 43 13.55 3.66 -3.04
CA ALA A 43 13.03 4.55 -2.00
C ALA A 43 11.88 3.88 -1.23
N PRO A 44 11.90 3.90 0.12
CA PRO A 44 10.80 3.37 0.90
C PRO A 44 9.56 4.23 0.72
N HIS A 45 8.38 3.62 0.86
CA HIS A 45 7.12 4.32 0.73
C HIS A 45 6.99 5.46 1.78
N PRO A 46 6.61 6.69 1.39
CA PRO A 46 6.57 7.88 2.27
C PRO A 46 5.86 7.67 3.61
N LYS A 47 4.72 6.97 3.62
CA LYS A 47 3.96 6.63 4.84
C LYS A 47 4.79 6.04 6.00
N PHE A 48 5.92 5.39 5.73
CA PHE A 48 6.75 4.80 6.80
C PHE A 48 7.79 5.75 7.37
N ILE A 49 8.11 6.83 6.66
CA ILE A 49 9.25 7.71 6.97
C ILE A 49 8.83 9.11 7.38
N MET A 50 7.57 9.48 7.14
CA MET A 50 7.03 10.82 7.40
C MET A 50 6.95 11.15 8.88
N LEU A 51 6.33 10.28 9.67
CA LEU A 51 6.24 10.49 11.11
C LEU A 51 7.44 9.89 11.84
N PRO A 52 8.04 10.58 12.83
CA PRO A 52 9.17 10.05 13.61
C PRO A 52 8.87 8.68 14.25
N GLN A 53 7.64 8.50 14.74
CA GLN A 53 7.19 7.23 15.33
C GLN A 53 7.14 6.10 14.29
N ARG A 54 6.66 6.41 13.07
CA ARG A 54 6.60 5.44 11.96
C ARG A 54 8.02 5.08 11.50
N ARG A 55 8.90 6.08 11.43
CA ARG A 55 10.32 5.91 11.09
C ARG A 55 11.03 5.01 12.09
N LEU A 56 10.82 5.24 13.39
CA LEU A 56 11.37 4.38 14.44
C LEU A 56 10.86 2.94 14.29
N ALA A 57 9.55 2.76 14.13
CA ALA A 57 8.94 1.44 14.01
C ALA A 57 9.46 0.64 12.80
N ILE A 58 9.59 1.26 11.62
CA ILE A 58 10.10 0.58 10.42
C ILE A 58 11.59 0.23 10.56
N TYR A 59 12.41 1.11 11.16
CA TYR A 59 13.81 0.78 11.40
C TYR A 59 13.97 -0.34 12.43
N THR A 60 13.21 -0.32 13.53
CA THR A 60 13.17 -1.42 14.48
C THR A 60 12.77 -2.72 13.78
N HIS A 61 11.73 -2.69 12.94
CA HIS A 61 11.26 -3.83 12.17
C HIS A 61 12.35 -4.42 11.26
N ILE A 62 13.01 -3.58 10.45
CA ILE A 62 14.05 -4.02 9.52
C ILE A 62 15.28 -4.54 10.27
N ILE A 63 15.79 -3.80 11.26
CA ILE A 63 17.00 -4.18 11.99
C ILE A 63 16.78 -5.49 12.75
N SER A 64 15.66 -5.60 13.46
CA SER A 64 15.32 -6.84 14.18
C SER A 64 15.04 -7.99 13.23
N GLY A 65 14.38 -7.77 12.09
CA GLY A 65 14.14 -8.80 11.09
C GLY A 65 15.41 -9.31 10.41
N VAL A 66 16.35 -8.42 10.07
CA VAL A 66 17.68 -8.82 9.55
C VAL A 66 18.48 -9.57 10.61
N THR A 67 18.44 -9.10 11.86
CA THR A 67 19.10 -9.79 12.98
C THR A 67 18.54 -11.19 13.15
N GLU A 68 17.22 -11.33 13.16
CA GLU A 68 16.51 -12.60 13.24
C GLU A 68 16.91 -13.53 12.09
N PHE A 69 16.90 -13.06 10.85
CA PHE A 69 17.29 -13.83 9.67
C PHE A 69 18.72 -14.39 9.79
N ILE A 70 19.69 -13.52 10.12
CA ILE A 70 21.11 -13.90 10.22
C ILE A 70 21.30 -14.87 11.39
N THR A 71 20.73 -14.57 12.56
CA THR A 71 20.90 -15.40 13.76
C THR A 71 20.20 -16.76 13.61
N CYS A 72 19.04 -16.84 12.95
CA CYS A 72 18.41 -18.12 12.60
C CYS A 72 19.33 -19.00 11.74
N TRP A 73 19.98 -18.40 10.73
CA TRP A 73 20.94 -19.12 9.88
C TRP A 73 22.15 -19.64 10.66
N ILE A 74 22.76 -18.79 11.48
CA ILE A 74 23.91 -19.19 12.28
C ILE A 74 23.50 -20.26 13.31
N ALA A 75 22.36 -20.10 13.97
CA ALA A 75 21.82 -21.08 14.91
C ALA A 75 21.56 -22.43 14.23
N PHE A 76 21.01 -22.43 13.01
CA PHE A 76 20.73 -23.65 12.26
C PHE A 76 22.01 -24.41 11.88
N VAL A 77 23.03 -23.69 11.40
CA VAL A 77 24.31 -24.29 10.98
C VAL A 77 25.15 -24.75 12.17
N THR A 78 25.18 -23.97 13.25
CA THR A 78 26.06 -24.23 14.41
C THR A 78 25.41 -25.08 15.49
N GLY A 79 24.08 -25.18 15.50
CA GLY A 79 23.33 -25.78 16.61
C GLY A 79 23.43 -24.99 17.92
N ASN A 80 23.89 -23.73 17.89
CA ASN A 80 24.15 -22.97 19.10
C ASN A 80 22.86 -22.38 19.69
N GLU A 81 22.47 -22.92 20.85
CA GLU A 81 21.26 -22.53 21.59
C GLU A 81 21.25 -21.04 21.95
N ARG A 82 22.39 -20.43 22.30
CA ARG A 82 22.44 -19.01 22.67
C ARG A 82 22.08 -18.11 21.49
N ILE A 83 22.51 -18.51 20.29
CA ILE A 83 22.21 -17.76 19.05
C ILE A 83 20.72 -17.93 18.70
N ALA A 84 20.15 -19.13 18.90
CA ALA A 84 18.71 -19.34 18.75
C ALA A 84 17.90 -18.48 19.73
N THR A 85 18.35 -18.33 20.99
CA THR A 85 17.74 -17.43 21.95
C THR A 85 17.80 -15.97 21.48
N ILE A 86 18.94 -15.52 20.95
CA ILE A 86 19.05 -14.16 20.39
C ILE A 86 18.06 -13.96 19.23
N ALA A 87 17.95 -14.93 18.33
CA ALA A 87 16.98 -14.89 17.22
C ALA A 87 15.54 -14.72 17.75
N SER A 88 15.15 -15.55 18.73
CA SER A 88 13.81 -15.47 19.34
C SER A 88 13.54 -14.13 20.03
N LEU A 89 14.52 -13.56 20.74
CA LEU A 89 14.36 -12.26 21.40
C LEU A 89 14.28 -11.11 20.39
N ALA A 90 15.09 -11.15 19.32
CA ALA A 90 15.01 -10.17 18.24
C ALA A 90 13.61 -10.16 17.61
N ALA A 91 13.02 -11.35 17.42
CA ALA A 91 11.66 -11.47 16.93
C ALA A 91 10.62 -10.93 17.91
N ILE A 92 10.63 -11.38 19.17
CA ILE A 92 9.61 -11.00 20.16
C ILE A 92 9.62 -9.49 20.44
N VAL A 93 10.82 -8.94 20.72
CA VAL A 93 10.95 -7.56 21.21
C VAL A 93 10.94 -6.55 20.07
N GLY A 94 11.54 -6.88 18.93
CA GLY A 94 11.69 -5.97 17.81
C GLY A 94 10.71 -6.27 16.67
N HIS A 95 10.82 -7.45 16.06
CA HIS A 95 10.22 -7.67 14.75
C HIS A 95 8.69 -7.81 14.82
N VAL A 96 8.20 -8.66 15.72
CA VAL A 96 6.77 -8.91 15.96
C VAL A 96 6.08 -7.67 16.53
N SER A 97 6.67 -7.01 17.52
CA SER A 97 6.07 -5.82 18.17
C SER A 97 5.91 -4.68 17.17
N SER A 98 6.94 -4.39 16.37
CA SER A 98 6.90 -3.39 15.31
C SER A 98 5.96 -3.79 14.17
N ALA A 99 5.80 -5.08 13.87
CA ALA A 99 4.83 -5.57 12.88
C ALA A 99 3.38 -5.36 13.32
N TYR A 100 3.05 -5.64 14.60
CA TYR A 100 1.72 -5.35 15.14
C TYR A 100 1.37 -3.86 15.04
N TYR A 101 2.30 -2.98 15.43
CA TYR A 101 2.12 -1.53 15.32
C TYR A 101 1.86 -1.08 13.88
N GLN A 102 2.53 -1.71 12.91
CA GLN A 102 2.38 -1.41 11.48
C GLN A 102 1.18 -2.11 10.81
N THR A 103 0.47 -3.02 11.48
CA THR A 103 -0.67 -3.73 10.86
C THR A 103 -1.85 -2.79 10.55
N SER A 104 -2.00 -1.71 11.30
CA SER A 104 -3.06 -0.71 11.10
C SER A 104 -2.98 0.05 9.78
N ILE A 105 -1.81 0.07 9.13
CA ILE A 105 -1.53 0.87 7.92
C ILE A 105 -1.49 0.05 6.63
N VAL A 106 -1.96 -1.20 6.69
CA VAL A 106 -2.04 -2.07 5.53
C VAL A 106 -3.19 -1.58 4.63
N PHE A 107 -2.90 -1.36 3.35
CA PHE A 107 -3.92 -1.05 2.34
C PHE A 107 -4.64 -2.33 1.90
N VAL A 108 -5.55 -2.25 0.92
CA VAL A 108 -6.20 -3.43 0.32
C VAL A 108 -7.41 -3.95 1.12
N ALA A 109 -8.04 -5.06 0.73
CA ALA A 109 -9.23 -5.65 1.36
C ALA A 109 -9.03 -5.89 2.87
N LYS A 110 -9.29 -4.85 3.69
CA LYS A 110 -8.91 -4.78 5.11
C LYS A 110 -9.40 -5.98 5.90
N ALA A 111 -10.59 -6.49 5.59
CA ALA A 111 -11.17 -7.70 6.16
C ALA A 111 -10.22 -8.90 6.16
N LEU A 112 -9.69 -9.20 4.98
CA LEU A 112 -8.78 -10.33 4.78
C LEU A 112 -7.36 -9.97 5.21
N MET A 113 -6.91 -8.77 4.85
CA MET A 113 -5.53 -8.35 5.01
C MET A 113 -5.16 -8.17 6.47
N VAL A 114 -5.93 -7.37 7.22
CA VAL A 114 -5.66 -7.13 8.64
C VAL A 114 -5.71 -8.45 9.41
N SER A 115 -6.75 -9.24 9.21
CA SER A 115 -6.90 -10.55 9.85
C SER A 115 -5.74 -11.49 9.48
N GLY A 116 -5.34 -11.52 8.21
CA GLY A 116 -4.26 -12.39 7.76
C GLY A 116 -2.89 -11.99 8.29
N TYR A 117 -2.60 -10.68 8.36
CA TYR A 117 -1.41 -10.16 9.02
C TYR A 117 -1.39 -10.49 10.50
N LEU A 118 -2.49 -10.24 11.22
CA LEU A 118 -2.58 -10.58 12.64
C LEU A 118 -2.39 -12.07 12.88
N PHE A 119 -2.95 -12.94 12.04
CA PHE A 119 -2.72 -14.38 12.12
C PHE A 119 -1.25 -14.73 11.94
N ALA A 120 -0.60 -14.24 10.88
CA ALA A 120 0.80 -14.52 10.59
C ALA A 120 1.75 -13.97 11.67
N ILE A 121 1.52 -12.75 12.14
CA ILE A 121 2.31 -12.12 13.20
C ILE A 121 2.14 -12.88 14.53
N SER A 122 0.91 -13.29 14.86
CA SER A 122 0.64 -14.06 16.08
C SER A 122 1.23 -15.46 16.01
N LEU A 123 1.20 -16.10 14.84
CA LEU A 123 1.86 -17.37 14.60
C LEU A 123 3.38 -17.23 14.73
N HIS A 124 3.95 -16.14 14.21
CA HIS A 124 5.36 -15.83 14.38
C HIS A 124 5.73 -15.69 15.86
N LEU A 125 4.97 -14.88 16.61
CA LEU A 125 5.16 -14.71 18.04
C LEU A 125 5.11 -16.05 18.78
N PHE A 126 4.14 -16.88 18.44
CA PHE A 126 4.00 -18.22 19.01
C PHE A 126 5.24 -19.07 18.74
N CYS A 127 5.73 -19.13 17.50
CA CYS A 127 6.96 -19.86 17.17
C CYS A 127 8.19 -19.30 17.91
N ALA A 128 8.32 -17.97 17.99
CA ALA A 128 9.43 -17.32 18.67
C ALA A 128 9.43 -17.59 20.20
N LEU A 129 8.26 -17.55 20.85
CA LEU A 129 8.13 -17.92 22.26
C LEU A 129 8.51 -19.37 22.51
N ASN A 130 8.05 -20.30 21.66
CA ASN A 130 8.41 -21.70 21.79
C ASN A 130 9.92 -21.94 21.56
N LEU A 131 10.54 -21.24 20.61
CA LEU A 131 11.99 -21.30 20.42
C LEU A 131 12.74 -20.73 21.63
N TYR A 132 12.24 -19.65 22.24
CA TYR A 132 12.84 -19.07 23.44
C TYR A 132 12.85 -20.07 24.61
N PHE A 133 11.75 -20.79 24.84
CA PHE A 133 11.65 -21.80 25.89
C PHE A 133 12.37 -23.12 25.55
N ALA A 134 12.57 -23.42 24.27
CA ALA A 134 13.24 -24.62 23.79
C ALA A 134 14.30 -24.28 22.72
N PRO A 135 15.41 -23.60 23.09
CA PRO A 135 16.38 -23.04 22.14
C PRO A 135 17.18 -24.11 21.37
N SER A 136 17.18 -25.36 21.84
CA SER A 136 17.77 -26.51 21.14
C SER A 136 16.86 -27.11 20.07
N SER A 137 15.61 -26.66 19.95
CA SER A 137 14.63 -27.22 19.01
C SER A 137 14.83 -26.69 17.60
N VAL A 138 15.44 -27.51 16.74
CA VAL A 138 15.53 -27.25 15.29
C VAL A 138 14.14 -27.07 14.67
N TYR A 139 13.13 -27.78 15.17
CA TYR A 139 11.76 -27.66 14.71
C TYR A 139 11.20 -26.24 14.89
N TRP A 140 11.34 -25.66 16.10
CA TRP A 140 10.85 -24.31 16.36
C TRP A 140 11.67 -23.25 15.65
N LEU A 141 12.98 -23.47 15.50
CA LEU A 141 13.87 -22.60 14.73
C LEU A 141 13.43 -22.52 13.25
N LEU A 142 13.20 -23.68 12.62
CA LEU A 142 12.72 -23.75 11.24
C LEU A 142 11.33 -23.13 11.09
N ASN A 143 10.39 -23.45 11.98
CA ASN A 143 9.04 -22.88 11.92
C ASN A 143 9.03 -21.36 12.07
N MET A 144 9.78 -20.83 13.04
CA MET A 144 9.92 -19.38 13.23
C MET A 144 10.48 -18.72 11.96
N PHE A 145 11.55 -19.28 11.41
CA PHE A 145 12.13 -18.79 10.16
C PHE A 145 11.17 -18.86 8.97
N LEU A 146 10.40 -19.94 8.82
CA LEU A 146 9.44 -20.07 7.74
C LEU A 146 8.33 -19.02 7.82
N VAL A 147 7.79 -18.77 9.01
CA VAL A 147 6.79 -17.72 9.22
C VAL A 147 7.39 -16.34 8.96
N HIS A 148 8.62 -16.07 9.40
CA HIS A 148 9.35 -14.84 9.08
C HIS A 148 9.37 -14.54 7.58
N ASN A 149 9.56 -15.57 6.76
CA ASN A 149 9.69 -15.44 5.30
C ASN A 149 8.34 -15.33 4.56
N ILE A 150 7.19 -15.27 5.25
CA ILE A 150 5.89 -15.12 4.56
C ILE A 150 5.80 -13.88 3.68
N TYR A 151 6.41 -12.79 4.12
CA TYR A 151 6.46 -11.55 3.36
C TYR A 151 7.36 -11.67 2.11
N VAL A 152 8.45 -12.44 2.20
CA VAL A 152 9.34 -12.71 1.05
C VAL A 152 8.56 -13.43 -0.05
N TRP A 153 7.82 -14.49 0.32
CA TRP A 153 6.97 -15.20 -0.63
C TRP A 153 5.87 -14.31 -1.21
N CYS A 154 5.31 -13.39 -0.42
CA CYS A 154 4.35 -12.42 -0.94
C CYS A 154 4.99 -11.57 -2.05
N ARG A 155 6.26 -11.15 -1.89
CA ARG A 155 6.96 -10.38 -2.94
C ARG A 155 7.29 -11.22 -4.17
N VAL A 156 7.67 -12.48 -3.98
CA VAL A 156 7.89 -13.42 -5.08
C VAL A 156 6.63 -13.60 -5.91
N PHE A 157 5.48 -13.86 -5.28
CA PHE A 157 4.22 -14.01 -6.01
C PHE A 157 3.73 -12.70 -6.62
N TYR A 158 3.94 -11.57 -5.93
CA TYR A 158 3.62 -10.26 -6.48
C TYR A 158 4.35 -9.99 -7.80
N PHE A 159 5.66 -10.27 -7.82
CA PHE A 159 6.47 -10.14 -9.04
C PHE A 159 6.02 -11.14 -10.11
N PHE A 160 5.82 -12.41 -9.74
CA PHE A 160 5.43 -13.45 -10.68
C PHE A 160 4.07 -13.17 -11.33
N TYR A 161 3.04 -12.85 -10.54
CA TYR A 161 1.72 -12.52 -11.06
C TYR A 161 1.74 -11.25 -11.90
N GLY A 162 2.53 -10.24 -11.50
CA GLY A 162 2.73 -9.03 -12.30
C GLY A 162 3.38 -9.32 -13.66
N PHE A 163 4.39 -10.18 -13.68
CA PHE A 163 5.10 -10.60 -14.89
C PHE A 163 4.20 -11.38 -15.85
N VAL A 164 3.40 -12.34 -15.35
CA VAL A 164 2.47 -13.12 -16.16
C VAL A 164 1.22 -12.32 -16.54
N GLY A 165 0.92 -11.26 -15.79
CA GLY A 165 -0.30 -10.46 -15.95
C GLY A 165 -1.54 -11.09 -15.30
N LEU A 166 -1.36 -11.95 -14.29
CA LEU A 166 -2.45 -12.51 -13.49
C LEU A 166 -2.91 -11.55 -12.40
N PHE A 167 -4.21 -11.59 -12.07
CA PHE A 167 -4.79 -10.86 -10.94
C PHE A 167 -4.48 -9.36 -10.89
N LYS A 168 -4.39 -8.66 -12.04
CA LYS A 168 -3.93 -7.26 -12.11
C LYS A 168 -4.63 -6.34 -11.10
N ASP A 169 -5.93 -6.52 -10.90
CA ASP A 169 -6.74 -5.67 -10.00
C ASP A 169 -6.67 -6.08 -8.53
N THR A 170 -6.19 -7.29 -8.22
CA THR A 170 -6.15 -7.89 -6.87
C THR A 170 -4.77 -8.51 -6.57
N LEU A 171 -3.74 -7.95 -7.19
CA LEU A 171 -2.40 -8.54 -7.28
C LEU A 171 -1.81 -8.78 -5.89
N TYR A 172 -1.96 -7.80 -5.01
CA TYR A 172 -1.40 -7.84 -3.66
C TYR A 172 -2.11 -8.84 -2.75
N THR A 173 -3.46 -8.80 -2.69
CA THR A 173 -4.26 -9.76 -1.92
C THR A 173 -3.97 -11.20 -2.32
N ASN A 174 -3.98 -11.49 -3.62
CA ASN A 174 -3.75 -12.85 -4.10
C ASN A 174 -2.31 -13.30 -3.81
N SER A 175 -1.32 -12.40 -3.90
CA SER A 175 0.06 -12.75 -3.54
C SER A 175 0.19 -13.17 -2.08
N ILE A 176 -0.51 -12.51 -1.17
CA ILE A 176 -0.48 -12.83 0.27
C ILE A 176 -1.22 -14.12 0.55
N LEU A 177 -2.39 -14.31 -0.05
CA LEU A 177 -3.15 -15.56 0.08
C LEU A 177 -2.32 -16.76 -0.37
N THR A 178 -1.70 -16.68 -1.53
CA THR A 178 -0.84 -17.76 -2.06
C THR A 178 0.35 -18.03 -1.15
N SER A 179 0.99 -17.00 -0.60
CA SER A 179 2.06 -17.17 0.40
C SER A 179 1.59 -17.92 1.63
N GLY A 180 0.44 -17.52 2.19
CA GLY A 180 -0.16 -18.20 3.33
C GLY A 180 -0.51 -19.65 3.03
N LEU A 181 -1.11 -19.92 1.85
CA LEU A 181 -1.49 -21.26 1.42
C LEU A 181 -0.32 -22.24 1.34
N ILE A 182 0.89 -21.74 1.07
CA ILE A 182 2.11 -22.56 0.98
C ILE A 182 2.80 -22.67 2.34
N LEU A 183 2.93 -21.55 3.06
CA LEU A 183 3.71 -21.51 4.30
C LEU A 183 2.97 -21.98 5.54
N PHE A 184 1.67 -21.69 5.67
CA PHE A 184 0.94 -22.11 6.87
C PHE A 184 0.92 -23.63 7.02
N PRO A 185 0.71 -24.44 5.96
CA PRO A 185 0.80 -25.89 6.08
C PRO A 185 2.19 -26.40 6.44
N ALA A 186 3.25 -25.71 6.02
CA ALA A 186 4.62 -26.07 6.39
C ALA A 186 4.88 -25.92 7.90
N VAL A 187 4.15 -25.02 8.57
CA VAL A 187 4.32 -24.70 10.00
C VAL A 187 3.33 -25.44 10.89
N LEU A 188 2.04 -25.39 10.52
CA LEU A 188 0.92 -25.91 11.33
C LEU A 188 0.36 -27.24 10.81
N GLY A 189 0.89 -27.78 9.70
CA GLY A 189 0.42 -29.01 9.08
C GLY A 189 -0.84 -28.84 8.22
N VAL A 190 -1.47 -29.95 7.84
CA VAL A 190 -2.54 -29.98 6.82
C VAL A 190 -3.76 -29.12 7.17
N SER A 191 -4.07 -28.94 8.46
CA SER A 191 -5.21 -28.13 8.93
C SER A 191 -4.96 -26.62 8.90
N ALA A 192 -3.74 -26.17 8.60
CA ALA A 192 -3.34 -24.77 8.73
C ALA A 192 -4.22 -23.81 7.94
N ASN A 193 -4.55 -24.15 6.69
CA ASN A 193 -5.37 -23.30 5.83
C ASN A 193 -6.81 -23.19 6.34
N MET A 194 -7.35 -24.26 6.95
CA MET A 194 -8.67 -24.21 7.58
C MET A 194 -8.68 -23.34 8.84
N LEU A 195 -7.61 -23.42 9.65
CA LEU A 195 -7.44 -22.53 10.80
C LEU A 195 -7.33 -21.07 10.38
N PHE A 196 -6.57 -20.78 9.31
CA PHE A 196 -6.45 -19.44 8.75
C PHE A 196 -7.79 -18.90 8.27
N LEU A 197 -8.52 -19.66 7.46
CA LEU A 197 -9.85 -19.26 6.96
C LEU A 197 -10.85 -19.08 8.10
N GLY A 198 -10.84 -19.98 9.09
CA GLY A 198 -11.65 -19.88 10.30
C GLY A 198 -11.32 -18.63 11.11
N TYR A 199 -10.03 -18.31 11.26
CA TYR A 199 -9.58 -17.08 11.94
C TYR A 199 -10.08 -15.84 11.21
N VAL A 200 -9.89 -15.75 9.89
CA VAL A 200 -10.37 -14.61 9.09
C VAL A 200 -11.89 -14.45 9.21
N ALA A 201 -12.65 -15.54 9.06
CA ALA A 201 -14.10 -15.50 9.20
C ALA A 201 -14.53 -15.03 10.60
N LEU A 202 -13.89 -15.56 11.65
CA LEU A 202 -14.16 -15.15 13.03
C LEU A 202 -13.82 -13.67 13.25
N SER A 203 -12.67 -13.20 12.76
CA SER A 203 -12.27 -11.79 12.86
C SER A 203 -13.28 -10.86 12.20
N ILE A 204 -13.80 -11.22 11.02
CA ILE A 204 -14.83 -10.45 10.32
C ILE A 204 -16.15 -10.42 11.12
N VAL A 205 -16.58 -11.58 11.62
CA VAL A 205 -17.81 -11.68 12.44
C VAL A 205 -17.69 -10.84 13.72
N LEU A 206 -16.56 -10.95 14.42
CA LEU A 206 -16.28 -10.16 15.62
C LEU A 206 -16.25 -8.66 15.32
N TYR A 207 -15.61 -8.26 14.21
CA TYR A 207 -15.60 -6.87 13.78
C TYR A 207 -17.03 -6.34 13.54
N PHE A 208 -17.88 -7.10 12.84
CA PHE A 208 -19.27 -6.69 12.61
C PHE A 208 -20.13 -6.69 13.87
N ALA A 209 -19.87 -7.60 14.81
CA ALA A 209 -20.61 -7.66 16.07
C ALA A 209 -20.24 -6.50 17.01
N ILE A 210 -18.95 -6.16 17.09
CA ILE A 210 -18.41 -5.17 18.03
C ILE A 210 -18.50 -3.75 17.48
N VAL A 211 -18.03 -3.53 16.24
CA VAL A 211 -17.94 -2.18 15.65
C VAL A 211 -19.28 -1.76 15.03
N GLN A 212 -20.10 -2.73 14.61
CA GLN A 212 -21.41 -2.48 13.97
C GLN A 212 -21.33 -1.47 12.81
N PRO A 213 -20.42 -1.66 11.83
CA PRO A 213 -20.24 -0.72 10.74
C PRO A 213 -21.50 -0.61 9.86
N ASN A 214 -21.70 0.57 9.29
CA ASN A 214 -22.78 0.82 8.33
C ASN A 214 -22.53 0.09 6.99
N GLN A 215 -23.49 0.12 6.07
CA GLN A 215 -23.39 -0.63 4.81
C GLN A 215 -22.20 -0.19 3.94
N GLU A 216 -21.90 1.11 3.89
CA GLU A 216 -20.78 1.65 3.11
C GLU A 216 -19.43 1.22 3.69
N GLU A 217 -19.30 1.29 5.02
CA GLU A 217 -18.11 0.83 5.76
C GLU A 217 -17.87 -0.67 5.58
N ARG A 218 -18.93 -1.49 5.58
CA ARG A 218 -18.81 -2.94 5.31
C ARG A 218 -18.29 -3.23 3.91
N VAL A 219 -18.86 -2.59 2.89
CA VAL A 219 -18.40 -2.74 1.50
C VAL A 219 -16.94 -2.32 1.41
N ARG A 220 -16.58 -1.19 2.03
CA ARG A 220 -15.21 -0.69 2.04
C ARG A 220 -14.24 -1.64 2.75
N PHE A 221 -14.66 -2.25 3.85
CA PHE A 221 -13.85 -3.18 4.64
C PHE A 221 -13.49 -4.43 3.84
N VAL A 222 -14.39 -4.91 2.98
CA VAL A 222 -14.19 -6.14 2.19
C VAL A 222 -13.60 -5.86 0.80
N SER A 223 -13.81 -4.67 0.24
CA SER A 223 -13.37 -4.33 -1.12
C SER A 223 -11.85 -4.17 -1.24
N GLU A 224 -11.28 -4.68 -2.33
CA GLU A 224 -9.90 -4.42 -2.73
C GLU A 224 -9.71 -2.93 -3.07
N ARG A 225 -8.76 -2.26 -2.42
CA ARG A 225 -8.30 -0.92 -2.78
C ARG A 225 -6.79 -0.85 -2.71
N THR A 226 -6.13 -0.80 -3.86
CA THR A 226 -4.67 -0.68 -3.95
C THR A 226 -4.16 0.65 -3.40
N ARG A 227 -4.94 1.74 -3.56
CA ARG A 227 -4.75 3.06 -2.95
C ARG A 227 -6.12 3.75 -2.82
N ASP A 228 -6.34 4.56 -1.79
CA ASP A 228 -7.43 5.55 -1.84
C ASP A 228 -6.99 6.64 -2.81
N LEU A 229 -7.34 6.46 -4.09
CA LEU A 229 -7.28 7.56 -5.03
C LEU A 229 -8.17 8.69 -4.47
N LEU A 230 -7.69 9.93 -4.54
CA LEU A 230 -8.47 11.10 -4.09
C LEU A 230 -9.87 11.10 -4.73
N VAL A 231 -9.93 10.66 -5.99
CA VAL A 231 -11.14 10.46 -6.79
C VAL A 231 -10.97 9.18 -7.61
N ASN A 232 -12.04 8.39 -7.77
CA ASN A 232 -12.00 7.22 -8.63
C ASN A 232 -11.90 7.66 -10.11
N SER A 233 -10.73 7.45 -10.73
CA SER A 233 -10.45 7.94 -12.09
C SER A 233 -11.35 7.35 -13.17
N SER A 234 -11.83 6.10 -13.03
CA SER A 234 -12.73 5.50 -14.03
C SER A 234 -14.15 6.04 -13.92
N VAL A 235 -14.64 6.21 -12.69
CA VAL A 235 -15.93 6.85 -12.40
C VAL A 235 -15.91 8.31 -12.86
N HIS A 236 -14.86 9.05 -12.53
CA HIS A 236 -14.68 10.43 -12.96
C HIS A 236 -14.65 10.56 -14.50
N LYS A 237 -13.86 9.73 -15.20
CA LYS A 237 -13.82 9.74 -16.68
C LYS A 237 -15.18 9.38 -17.28
N ALA A 238 -15.88 8.36 -16.75
CA ALA A 238 -17.20 7.97 -17.23
C ALA A 238 -18.23 9.08 -17.00
N TRP A 239 -18.20 9.71 -15.83
CA TRP A 239 -19.07 10.82 -15.46
C TRP A 239 -18.85 12.04 -16.35
N ILE A 240 -17.59 12.44 -16.53
CA ILE A 240 -17.19 13.52 -17.43
C ILE A 240 -17.67 13.21 -18.85
N ASN A 241 -17.39 12.01 -19.36
CA ASN A 241 -17.80 11.62 -20.70
C ASN A 241 -19.32 11.68 -20.88
N GLU A 242 -20.11 11.27 -19.89
CA GLU A 242 -21.57 11.34 -19.98
C GLU A 242 -22.07 12.79 -19.99
N LYS A 243 -21.58 13.63 -19.06
CA LYS A 243 -22.01 15.04 -18.95
C LYS A 243 -21.53 15.89 -20.13
N ILE A 244 -20.32 15.62 -20.63
CA ILE A 244 -19.74 16.33 -21.77
C ILE A 244 -20.33 15.83 -23.09
N ARG A 245 -20.70 14.55 -23.22
CA ARG A 245 -21.38 14.06 -24.41
C ARG A 245 -22.66 14.85 -24.68
N ILE A 246 -23.42 15.14 -23.63
CA ILE A 246 -24.63 15.97 -23.71
C ILE A 246 -24.30 17.40 -24.17
N ALA A 247 -23.20 17.99 -23.68
CA ALA A 247 -22.77 19.34 -24.06
C ALA A 247 -22.15 19.42 -25.48
N LYS A 248 -21.39 18.39 -25.91
CA LYS A 248 -20.80 18.28 -27.25
C LYS A 248 -21.87 18.14 -28.33
N LEU A 249 -22.92 17.36 -28.07
CA LEU A 249 -24.09 17.25 -28.95
C LEU A 249 -24.78 18.60 -29.20
N ALA A 250 -24.61 19.58 -28.31
CA ALA A 250 -25.20 20.91 -28.45
C ALA A 250 -24.30 21.94 -29.17
N LYS A 251 -22.98 21.69 -29.32
CA LYS A 251 -22.02 22.69 -29.83
C LYS A 251 -21.08 22.22 -30.95
N ASP A 252 -21.06 20.92 -31.27
CA ASP A 252 -20.29 20.32 -32.38
C ASP A 252 -18.79 20.73 -32.44
N GLU A 253 -18.19 20.97 -31.28
CA GLU A 253 -16.77 21.33 -31.13
C GLU A 253 -16.09 20.51 -30.02
N GLU A 254 -14.79 20.24 -30.20
CA GLU A 254 -13.95 19.69 -29.13
C GLU A 254 -13.62 20.76 -28.07
N LEU A 255 -14.17 20.56 -26.88
CA LEU A 255 -13.94 21.43 -25.72
C LEU A 255 -12.56 21.15 -25.09
N THR A 256 -11.79 22.21 -24.81
CA THR A 256 -10.56 22.16 -24.01
C THR A 256 -10.84 21.78 -22.55
N ASP A 257 -9.87 21.23 -21.82
CA ASP A 257 -10.03 20.81 -20.41
C ASP A 257 -10.62 21.92 -19.51
N ARG A 258 -10.14 23.15 -19.66
CA ARG A 258 -10.66 24.30 -18.90
C ARG A 258 -12.10 24.66 -19.29
N GLN A 259 -12.50 24.48 -20.55
CA GLN A 259 -13.89 24.68 -20.97
C GLN A 259 -14.80 23.55 -20.45
N GLN A 260 -14.29 22.31 -20.42
CA GLN A 260 -14.99 21.19 -19.81
C GLN A 260 -15.23 21.43 -18.32
N ALA A 261 -14.20 21.88 -17.59
CA ALA A 261 -14.32 22.27 -16.20
C ALA A 261 -15.33 23.39 -15.99
N LYS A 262 -15.34 24.40 -16.88
CA LYS A 262 -16.26 25.53 -16.78
C LYS A 262 -17.71 25.10 -16.97
N LEU A 263 -17.97 24.21 -17.93
CA LEU A 263 -19.32 23.64 -18.11
C LEU A 263 -19.79 22.89 -16.88
N VAL A 264 -18.91 22.11 -16.24
CA VAL A 264 -19.26 21.39 -15.01
C VAL A 264 -19.48 22.35 -13.85
N PHE A 265 -18.64 23.38 -13.70
CA PHE A 265 -18.83 24.44 -12.72
C PHE A 265 -20.20 25.11 -12.88
N ASP A 266 -20.55 25.52 -14.10
CA ASP A 266 -21.82 26.20 -14.39
C ASP A 266 -23.05 25.29 -14.21
N GLN A 267 -22.87 23.96 -14.29
CA GLN A 267 -23.92 22.99 -13.99
C GLN A 267 -24.13 22.77 -12.49
N LEU A 268 -23.06 22.91 -11.70
CA LEU A 268 -23.10 22.73 -10.25
C LEU A 268 -23.57 23.98 -9.52
N ASP A 269 -23.35 25.17 -10.09
CA ASP A 269 -23.84 26.46 -9.60
C ASP A 269 -25.35 26.59 -9.88
N TYR A 270 -26.17 25.89 -9.08
CA TYR A 270 -27.61 25.80 -9.30
C TYR A 270 -28.30 27.14 -9.09
N ASN A 271 -27.80 27.93 -8.15
CA ASN A 271 -28.34 29.24 -7.79
C ASN A 271 -27.83 30.35 -8.73
N LYS A 272 -26.86 30.05 -9.59
CA LYS A 272 -26.23 30.95 -10.59
C LYS A 272 -25.64 32.21 -9.97
N ASN A 273 -25.11 32.11 -8.76
CA ASN A 273 -24.47 33.23 -8.07
C ASN A 273 -23.01 33.43 -8.51
N GLY A 274 -22.49 32.55 -9.38
CA GLY A 274 -21.11 32.59 -9.88
C GLY A 274 -20.09 31.94 -8.96
N THR A 275 -20.55 31.25 -7.92
CA THR A 275 -19.74 30.56 -6.90
C THR A 275 -20.35 29.19 -6.59
N LEU A 276 -19.52 28.27 -6.09
CA LEU A 276 -20.02 26.99 -5.59
C LEU A 276 -20.01 27.00 -4.06
N ASP A 277 -21.08 26.53 -3.46
CA ASP A 277 -21.14 26.28 -2.04
C ASP A 277 -20.63 24.88 -1.66
N TYR A 278 -20.60 24.61 -0.35
CA TYR A 278 -20.13 23.33 0.17
C TYR A 278 -20.98 22.15 -0.30
N ASP A 279 -22.29 22.30 -0.32
CA ASP A 279 -23.22 21.22 -0.62
C ASP A 279 -23.15 20.85 -2.12
N GLU A 280 -23.02 21.86 -2.98
CA GLU A 280 -22.83 21.69 -4.43
C GLU A 280 -21.56 20.89 -4.75
N VAL A 281 -20.43 21.24 -4.14
CA VAL A 281 -19.17 20.50 -4.35
C VAL A 281 -19.19 19.14 -3.65
N CYS A 282 -19.80 19.02 -2.46
CA CYS A 282 -19.91 17.73 -1.79
C CYS A 282 -20.75 16.73 -2.58
N CYS A 283 -21.79 17.18 -3.29
CA CYS A 283 -22.54 16.33 -4.20
C CYS A 283 -21.65 15.81 -5.33
N LEU A 284 -20.87 16.69 -5.96
CA LEU A 284 -19.91 16.30 -7.01
C LEU A 284 -18.91 15.26 -6.49
N LEU A 285 -18.26 15.54 -5.36
CA LEU A 285 -17.23 14.65 -4.81
C LEU A 285 -17.79 13.29 -4.40
N LYS A 286 -19.05 13.22 -3.93
CA LYS A 286 -19.75 11.95 -3.70
C LYS A 286 -19.99 11.19 -4.99
N GLU A 287 -20.45 11.85 -6.05
CA GLU A 287 -20.64 11.22 -7.37
C GLU A 287 -19.31 10.72 -7.96
N TRP A 288 -18.22 11.41 -7.66
CA TRP A 288 -16.85 11.02 -8.04
C TRP A 288 -16.24 9.94 -7.12
N ALA A 289 -17.00 9.47 -6.12
CA ALA A 289 -16.56 8.51 -5.11
C ALA A 289 -15.24 8.93 -4.44
N ALA A 290 -15.13 10.20 -4.07
CA ALA A 290 -13.95 10.79 -3.46
C ALA A 290 -13.59 10.13 -2.11
N ALA A 291 -12.30 10.16 -1.76
CA ALA A 291 -11.82 9.64 -0.49
C ALA A 291 -12.47 10.37 0.70
N GLU A 292 -12.81 9.64 1.76
CA GLU A 292 -13.49 10.23 2.94
C GLU A 292 -12.62 11.26 3.67
N GLY A 293 -11.30 11.02 3.74
CA GLY A 293 -10.35 11.99 4.27
C GLY A 293 -10.38 13.32 3.53
N LEU A 294 -10.50 13.26 2.19
CA LEU A 294 -10.68 14.43 1.35
C LEU A 294 -12.04 15.09 1.63
N MET A 295 -13.13 14.32 1.70
CA MET A 295 -14.48 14.84 1.99
C MET A 295 -14.55 15.55 3.34
N LYS A 296 -13.98 14.95 4.39
CA LYS A 296 -13.95 15.50 5.75
C LYS A 296 -13.19 16.83 5.77
N ARG A 297 -12.02 16.89 5.12
CA ARG A 297 -11.18 18.09 5.06
C ARG A 297 -11.73 19.17 4.15
N PHE A 298 -12.42 18.77 3.09
CA PHE A 298 -13.12 19.69 2.21
C PHE A 298 -14.14 20.54 2.97
N SER A 299 -14.84 19.97 3.95
CA SER A 299 -15.73 20.72 4.84
C SER A 299 -15.05 21.81 5.67
N THR A 300 -13.75 21.64 5.95
CA THR A 300 -12.93 22.64 6.65
C THR A 300 -12.45 23.73 5.70
N TRP A 301 -12.20 23.39 4.44
CA TRP A 301 -11.80 24.33 3.40
C TRP A 301 -12.95 25.19 2.90
N SER A 302 -14.12 24.60 2.65
CA SER A 302 -15.29 25.31 2.10
C SER A 302 -15.90 26.32 3.07
N LYS A 303 -15.81 26.08 4.38
CA LYS A 303 -16.31 27.00 5.42
C LYS A 303 -15.61 28.36 5.43
N LYS A 304 -14.51 28.53 4.68
CA LYS A 304 -13.75 29.77 4.59
C LYS A 304 -14.18 30.71 3.46
N GLY A 305 -15.14 30.34 2.61
CA GLY A 305 -15.73 31.24 1.63
C GLY A 305 -16.21 30.56 0.35
N ASP A 306 -16.86 31.36 -0.48
CA ASP A 306 -17.42 30.97 -1.78
C ASP A 306 -16.35 30.45 -2.75
N ILE A 307 -16.64 29.34 -3.46
CA ILE A 307 -15.68 28.70 -4.37
C ILE A 307 -15.87 29.24 -5.78
N HIS A 308 -14.99 30.15 -6.19
CA HIS A 308 -14.96 30.63 -7.57
C HIS A 308 -14.39 29.61 -8.54
N PHE A 309 -14.66 29.79 -9.84
CA PHE A 309 -14.22 28.88 -10.91
C PHE A 309 -12.71 28.56 -10.89
N ASN A 310 -11.83 29.54 -10.64
CA ASN A 310 -10.39 29.25 -10.58
C ASN A 310 -10.02 28.34 -9.40
N ILE A 311 -10.66 28.54 -8.24
CA ILE A 311 -10.46 27.68 -7.06
C ILE A 311 -10.99 26.28 -7.39
N PHE A 312 -12.17 26.17 -7.97
CA PHE A 312 -12.74 24.90 -8.42
C PHE A 312 -11.82 24.17 -9.40
N TYR A 313 -11.35 24.86 -10.44
CA TYR A 313 -10.50 24.27 -11.47
C TYR A 313 -9.17 23.76 -10.90
N ASN A 314 -8.48 24.58 -10.11
CA ASN A 314 -7.17 24.21 -9.59
C ASN A 314 -7.26 23.17 -8.47
N ASN A 315 -8.28 23.23 -7.61
CA ASN A 315 -8.33 22.40 -6.40
C ASN A 315 -9.25 21.19 -6.45
N ILE A 316 -10.28 21.20 -7.31
CA ILE A 316 -11.33 20.17 -7.34
C ILE A 316 -11.30 19.45 -8.69
N TRP A 317 -11.39 20.17 -9.81
CA TRP A 317 -11.40 19.58 -11.16
C TRP A 317 -10.15 18.72 -11.42
N ARG A 318 -8.98 19.27 -11.07
CA ARG A 318 -7.69 18.59 -11.27
C ARG A 318 -7.48 17.32 -10.46
N LEU A 319 -8.31 17.06 -9.44
CA LEU A 319 -8.25 15.82 -8.66
C LEU A 319 -8.50 14.57 -9.53
N GLY A 320 -9.46 14.66 -10.44
CA GLY A 320 -9.81 13.55 -11.33
C GLY A 320 -9.04 13.52 -12.65
N THR A 321 -8.44 14.65 -13.05
CA THR A 321 -7.56 14.77 -14.22
C THR A 321 -6.09 14.58 -13.88
N THR A 322 -5.76 13.91 -12.76
CA THR A 322 -4.43 13.30 -12.55
C THR A 322 -4.25 12.12 -13.51
N SER A 323 -4.41 12.42 -14.81
CA SER A 323 -3.95 11.61 -15.92
C SER A 323 -2.45 11.48 -15.78
N VAL A 324 -2.02 10.27 -15.39
CA VAL A 324 -0.71 9.66 -15.62
C VAL A 324 0.24 10.65 -16.28
N THR A 325 0.89 11.51 -15.49
CA THR A 325 1.89 12.40 -16.06
C THR A 325 3.05 11.51 -16.47
N HIS A 326 3.25 11.44 -17.77
CA HIS A 326 4.23 10.56 -18.34
C HIS A 326 5.59 11.27 -18.36
N ARG A 327 6.60 10.68 -17.70
CA ARG A 327 7.98 11.16 -17.84
C ARG A 327 8.48 10.91 -19.26
N LYS A 328 9.24 11.86 -19.82
CA LYS A 328 9.95 11.67 -21.10
C LYS A 328 11.14 10.74 -20.87
N LYS A 329 11.30 9.74 -21.75
CA LYS A 329 12.45 8.82 -21.72
C LYS A 329 13.72 9.60 -22.07
N GLY A 330 14.63 9.79 -21.11
CA GLY A 330 15.92 10.45 -21.33
C GLY A 330 16.31 11.54 -20.33
N ASP A 331 15.43 11.97 -19.43
CA ASP A 331 15.75 12.94 -18.35
C ASP A 331 16.51 12.28 -17.17
N GLU A 332 17.52 11.48 -17.49
CA GLU A 332 18.52 11.05 -16.53
C GLU A 332 19.66 12.06 -16.50
N LYS A 333 19.51 13.10 -15.66
CA LYS A 333 20.61 13.60 -14.81
C LYS A 333 20.11 14.62 -13.79
N GLN A 334 20.44 14.31 -12.52
CA GLN A 334 20.33 15.11 -11.29
C GLN A 334 18.98 15.08 -10.54
N GLY A 335 19.06 14.82 -9.23
CA GLY A 335 17.92 14.77 -8.31
C GLY A 335 17.09 16.05 -8.32
N LEU A 336 17.73 17.21 -8.56
CA LEU A 336 17.06 18.50 -8.67
C LEU A 336 15.98 18.53 -9.76
N ALA A 337 16.26 17.99 -10.95
CA ALA A 337 15.29 17.97 -12.05
C ALA A 337 14.10 17.04 -11.75
N ARG A 338 14.37 15.90 -11.10
CA ARG A 338 13.33 14.96 -10.65
C ARG A 338 12.43 15.60 -9.61
N ALA A 339 13.02 16.21 -8.59
CA ALA A 339 12.30 16.93 -7.55
C ALA A 339 11.48 18.09 -8.13
N LYS A 340 12.08 18.88 -9.03
CA LYS A 340 11.39 20.01 -9.66
C LYS A 340 10.20 19.57 -10.49
N PHE A 341 10.35 18.48 -11.24
CA PHE A 341 9.25 17.88 -11.97
C PHE A 341 8.10 17.47 -11.03
N VAL A 342 8.40 16.77 -9.94
CA VAL A 342 7.35 16.39 -8.96
C VAL A 342 6.72 17.63 -8.33
N PHE A 343 7.52 18.61 -7.93
CA PHE A 343 7.05 19.86 -7.34
C PHE A 343 6.07 20.59 -8.27
N ASP A 344 6.43 20.79 -9.53
CA ASP A 344 5.60 21.50 -10.52
C ASP A 344 4.31 20.74 -10.85
N ASN A 345 4.26 19.43 -10.61
CA ASN A 345 3.03 18.64 -10.73
C ASN A 345 2.10 18.80 -9.52
N LEU A 346 2.67 19.11 -8.34
CA LEU A 346 1.94 19.28 -7.09
C LEU A 346 1.47 20.72 -6.88
N ASP A 347 2.29 21.69 -7.29
CA ASP A 347 1.99 23.13 -7.33
C ASP A 347 1.00 23.41 -8.47
N HIS A 348 -0.27 23.13 -8.23
CA HIS A 348 -1.32 23.21 -9.23
C HIS A 348 -1.65 24.65 -9.62
N ASP A 349 -1.52 25.58 -8.67
CA ASP A 349 -1.76 27.00 -8.90
C ASP A 349 -0.53 27.75 -9.45
N GLN A 350 0.61 27.06 -9.56
CA GLN A 350 1.89 27.59 -10.04
C GLN A 350 2.37 28.78 -9.21
N SER A 351 2.05 28.78 -7.91
CA SER A 351 2.45 29.82 -6.98
C SER A 351 3.94 29.78 -6.64
N GLY A 352 4.63 28.68 -6.97
CA GLY A 352 6.00 28.42 -6.58
C GLY A 352 6.13 27.84 -5.17
N PHE A 353 5.01 27.51 -4.53
CA PHE A 353 4.91 26.92 -3.20
C PHE A 353 3.90 25.78 -3.22
N ILE A 354 4.16 24.70 -2.48
CA ILE A 354 3.14 23.68 -2.21
C ILE A 354 2.37 24.14 -0.97
N ASP A 355 1.10 24.46 -1.16
CA ASP A 355 0.25 24.93 -0.07
C ASP A 355 -0.32 23.79 0.79
N LEU A 356 -0.94 24.15 1.92
CA LEU A 356 -1.51 23.18 2.85
C LEU A 356 -2.55 22.25 2.18
N PRO A 357 -3.50 22.73 1.37
CA PRO A 357 -4.37 21.86 0.56
C PRO A 357 -3.64 20.89 -0.38
N GLU A 358 -2.61 21.33 -1.09
CA GLU A 358 -1.83 20.51 -2.01
C GLU A 358 -1.04 19.42 -1.26
N LEU A 359 -0.40 19.78 -0.15
CA LEU A 359 0.28 18.84 0.72
C LEU A 359 -0.69 17.83 1.35
N GLN A 360 -1.89 18.26 1.76
CA GLN A 360 -2.92 17.36 2.28
C GLN A 360 -3.36 16.33 1.24
N LYS A 361 -3.67 16.78 0.01
CA LYS A 361 -4.03 15.88 -1.11
C LYS A 361 -2.94 14.85 -1.35
N LEU A 362 -1.69 15.29 -1.32
CA LEU A 362 -0.53 14.43 -1.52
C LEU A 362 -0.41 13.33 -0.45
N LEU A 363 -0.51 13.70 0.83
CA LEU A 363 -0.40 12.76 1.94
C LEU A 363 -1.53 11.72 1.94
N ILE A 364 -2.76 12.14 1.59
CA ILE A 364 -3.91 11.24 1.45
C ILE A 364 -3.73 10.30 0.25
N GLN A 365 -3.29 10.81 -0.90
CA GLN A 365 -3.06 10.00 -2.09
C GLN A 365 -1.99 8.92 -1.88
N TRP A 366 -1.04 9.16 -0.98
CA TRP A 366 -0.04 8.18 -0.55
C TRP A 366 -0.49 7.35 0.67
N GLY A 367 -1.74 7.52 1.09
CA GLY A 367 -2.41 6.67 2.06
C GLY A 367 -1.88 6.80 3.49
N LEU A 368 -1.40 7.98 3.89
CA LEU A 368 -1.32 8.26 5.32
C LEU A 368 -2.74 8.23 5.92
N PRO A 369 -2.93 7.63 7.11
CA PRO A 369 -4.19 7.72 7.85
C PRO A 369 -4.58 9.18 8.13
N ASP A 370 -5.87 9.50 8.10
CA ASP A 370 -6.35 10.88 8.26
C ASP A 370 -5.87 11.56 9.54
N ASN A 371 -5.81 10.84 10.65
CA ASN A 371 -5.30 11.35 11.93
C ASN A 371 -3.81 11.69 11.87
N GLU A 372 -3.02 10.91 11.12
CA GLU A 372 -1.58 11.13 10.94
C GLU A 372 -1.27 12.28 9.99
N VAL A 373 -2.18 12.57 9.05
CA VAL A 373 -2.09 13.77 8.22
C VAL A 373 -2.21 15.02 9.09
N ASP A 374 -3.09 15.05 10.10
CA ASP A 374 -3.19 16.19 11.02
C ASP A 374 -1.92 16.35 11.86
N ASP A 375 -1.40 15.24 12.40
CA ASP A 375 -0.16 15.26 13.18
C ASP A 375 1.01 15.80 12.35
N TYR A 376 1.16 15.34 11.11
CA TYR A 376 2.23 15.82 10.22
C TYR A 376 2.13 17.32 9.96
N LEU A 377 0.92 17.83 9.72
CA LEU A 377 0.68 19.24 9.40
C LEU A 377 0.71 20.16 10.62
N ALA A 378 0.58 19.62 11.83
CA ALA A 378 0.72 20.37 13.07
C ALA A 378 2.18 20.77 13.36
N TYR A 379 3.15 20.07 12.77
CA TYR A 379 4.59 20.35 12.93
C TYR A 379 5.15 21.36 11.93
N ASP A 380 4.37 21.79 10.93
CA ASP A 380 4.79 22.74 9.91
C ASP A 380 4.33 24.16 10.26
N ASP A 381 5.28 25.01 10.65
CA ASP A 381 5.03 26.38 11.11
C ASP A 381 4.58 27.32 9.98
N ASP A 382 5.10 27.12 8.76
CA ASP A 382 4.90 28.04 7.64
C ASP A 382 3.75 27.63 6.71
N LYS A 383 3.28 26.38 6.83
CA LYS A 383 2.11 25.80 6.12
C LYS A 383 2.18 25.92 4.59
N ARG A 384 3.37 26.17 4.07
CA ARG A 384 3.72 26.28 2.66
C ARG A 384 5.15 25.78 2.51
N LEU A 385 5.37 24.91 1.55
CA LEU A 385 6.69 24.36 1.26
C LEU A 385 7.25 25.05 0.02
N SER A 386 8.39 25.72 0.19
CA SER A 386 9.19 26.18 -0.94
C SER A 386 9.81 24.99 -1.69
N PHE A 387 10.26 25.21 -2.92
CA PHE A 387 10.96 24.19 -3.68
C PHE A 387 12.23 23.69 -2.97
N GLU A 388 12.97 24.55 -2.28
CA GLU A 388 14.20 24.17 -1.59
C GLU A 388 13.91 23.24 -0.40
N GLU A 389 12.89 23.57 0.40
CA GLU A 389 12.43 22.72 1.51
C GLU A 389 11.88 21.40 0.99
N PHE A 390 11.12 21.43 -0.10
CA PHE A 390 10.65 20.21 -0.76
C PHE A 390 11.82 19.35 -1.25
N TYR A 391 12.83 19.95 -1.86
CA TYR A 391 13.99 19.23 -2.37
C TYR A 391 14.80 18.58 -1.25
N GLN A 392 15.11 19.33 -0.19
CA GLN A 392 15.98 18.87 0.90
C GLN A 392 15.25 18.00 1.93
N ASN A 393 14.10 18.46 2.43
CA ASN A 393 13.41 17.83 3.55
C ASN A 393 12.49 16.68 3.11
N LEU A 394 12.06 16.70 1.85
CA LEU A 394 11.15 15.72 1.27
C LEU A 394 11.83 14.87 0.19
N GLN A 395 13.16 14.69 0.25
CA GLN A 395 13.89 13.83 -0.69
C GLN A 395 13.28 12.45 -0.92
N PRO A 396 13.09 11.63 0.12
CA PRO A 396 12.53 10.30 -0.07
C PRO A 396 11.12 10.32 -0.68
N ILE A 397 10.40 11.43 -0.48
CA ILE A 397 9.07 11.62 -1.02
C ILE A 397 9.12 11.78 -2.53
N TRP A 398 9.85 12.78 -3.01
CA TRP A 398 9.82 13.10 -4.43
C TRP A 398 10.55 12.04 -5.25
N GLU A 399 11.52 11.33 -4.66
CA GLU A 399 12.13 10.13 -5.27
C GLU A 399 11.07 9.05 -5.49
N PHE A 400 10.31 8.71 -4.45
CA PHE A 400 9.23 7.73 -4.54
C PHE A 400 8.16 8.17 -5.55
N ALA A 401 7.74 9.43 -5.51
CA ALA A 401 6.74 9.97 -6.43
C ALA A 401 7.20 9.85 -7.89
N PHE A 402 8.44 10.25 -8.18
CA PHE A 402 9.03 10.21 -9.51
C PHE A 402 9.19 8.78 -10.04
N GLU A 403 9.56 7.82 -9.18
CA GLU A 403 9.66 6.40 -9.54
C GLU A 403 8.32 5.76 -9.88
N ASN A 404 7.23 6.22 -9.25
CA ASN A 404 5.88 5.69 -9.44
C ASN A 404 5.05 6.44 -10.52
N MET A 405 5.58 7.51 -11.11
CA MET A 405 4.95 8.19 -12.25
C MET A 405 5.10 7.36 -13.53
N GLY A 406 4.07 7.38 -14.40
CA GLY A 406 4.07 6.63 -15.66
C GLY A 406 5.20 7.07 -16.59
N VAL A 407 5.67 6.18 -17.47
CA VAL A 407 6.66 6.50 -18.50
C VAL A 407 5.95 6.59 -19.83
N ALA A 408 6.08 7.69 -20.57
CA ALA A 408 5.67 7.71 -21.98
C ALA A 408 6.84 7.20 -22.81
N ASN A 409 6.58 6.22 -23.67
CA ASN A 409 7.46 5.98 -24.78
C ASN A 409 7.34 7.16 -25.75
N ALA A 410 8.47 7.58 -26.33
CA ALA A 410 8.58 8.75 -27.20
C ALA A 410 7.88 8.61 -28.57
N GLY A 411 6.75 7.89 -28.65
CA GLY A 411 5.97 7.68 -29.86
C GLY A 411 4.44 7.81 -29.70
N ASP A 412 3.91 7.95 -28.48
CA ASP A 412 2.45 7.91 -28.24
C ASP A 412 1.74 9.28 -28.26
N VAL A 413 2.38 10.33 -28.78
CA VAL A 413 1.83 11.69 -28.66
C VAL A 413 0.79 12.04 -29.75
N THR A 414 0.52 11.19 -30.75
CA THR A 414 -0.38 11.62 -31.86
C THR A 414 -1.33 10.59 -32.47
N THR A 415 -1.65 9.47 -31.81
CA THR A 415 -2.76 8.62 -32.33
C THR A 415 -3.67 8.06 -31.24
N PRO A 416 -5.01 8.21 -31.34
CA PRO A 416 -5.93 7.53 -30.45
C PRO A 416 -5.73 6.00 -30.58
N PRO A 417 -5.90 5.24 -29.49
CA PRO A 417 -5.69 3.80 -29.50
C PRO A 417 -6.66 3.16 -30.50
N LYS A 418 -6.11 2.61 -31.59
CA LYS A 418 -6.85 1.70 -32.45
C LYS A 418 -7.12 0.43 -31.65
N HIS A 419 -8.38 0.22 -31.29
CA HIS A 419 -8.88 -1.11 -30.96
C HIS A 419 -8.71 -1.99 -32.18
N ASN A 420 -7.76 -2.93 -32.12
CA ASN A 420 -7.78 -4.09 -33.00
C ASN A 420 -8.29 -5.27 -32.18
N HIS A 421 -9.56 -5.59 -32.40
CA HIS A 421 -10.10 -6.94 -32.24
C HIS A 421 -9.58 -7.80 -33.41
N SER A 422 -8.93 -8.92 -33.10
CA SER A 422 -8.63 -10.13 -33.94
C SER A 422 -7.31 -10.71 -33.42
N GLU A 423 -7.14 -11.96 -33.01
CA GLU A 423 -7.88 -13.22 -33.04
C GLU A 423 -7.46 -14.05 -31.82
#